data_AF-U3AVS4-F1
#
_entry.id   AF-U3AVS4-F1
#
_cell.length_a   1.000
_cell.length_b   1.000
_cell.length_c   1.000
_cell.angle_alpha   90.00
_cell.angle_beta   90.00
_cell.angle_gamma   90.00
#
_symmetry.space_group_name_H-M   'P 1'
#
loop_
_entity.id
_entity.type
_entity.pdbx_description
1 polymer ?
#
loop_
_entity_poly.entity_id
_entity_poly.type
_entity_poly.pdbx_seq_one_letter_code
_entity_poly.pdbx_strand_id
1 'polypeptide(L)'
;MLKRALLLTGFVSLGASASPLQIESCEQLLNLADKTNSDYVLIQDIDCSGFVHTEPKSFAGNFDGNDYAISNLTISATKGDVGLFSRINAGEIKNLTISNFQINTQDKKAKTVGALAGLLNGGIIQNVTITESSISNALGDWAIGLLVGRADNAMLKDITVQHSSLSTSTDSRKVGGVSGWLIEGAGANNIKINDVQITVKNSRFNYVGGIFGNVHKTPLTLLEIADSSVKRNDLGKSGP
;
A
#
# COMPACT_ATOMS: atom_id res chain seq x y z
N MET A 1 19.06 -45.67 -48.82
CA MET A 1 19.27 -44.83 -47.63
C MET A 1 18.55 -43.50 -47.84
N LEU A 2 17.34 -43.35 -47.27
CA LEU A 2 16.53 -42.12 -47.41
C LEU A 2 16.89 -41.16 -46.24
N LYS A 3 17.49 -40.01 -46.54
CA LYS A 3 17.69 -38.93 -45.57
C LYS A 3 16.37 -38.16 -45.42
N ARG A 4 15.71 -38.30 -44.27
CA ARG A 4 14.58 -37.45 -43.87
C ARG A 4 15.12 -36.07 -43.47
N ALA A 5 14.81 -35.04 -44.24
CA ALA A 5 15.02 -33.66 -43.84
C ALA A 5 13.90 -33.25 -42.88
N LEU A 6 14.27 -33.02 -41.61
CA LEU A 6 13.39 -32.47 -40.60
C LEU A 6 13.42 -30.95 -40.74
N LEU A 7 12.38 -30.35 -41.35
CA LEU A 7 12.19 -28.90 -41.34
C LEU A 7 11.66 -28.50 -39.95
N LEU A 8 12.55 -27.97 -39.12
CA LEU A 8 12.24 -27.35 -37.84
C LEU A 8 11.71 -25.94 -38.13
N THR A 9 10.39 -25.75 -38.18
CA THR A 9 9.80 -24.40 -38.17
C THR A 9 9.88 -23.88 -36.74
N GLY A 10 10.97 -23.21 -36.41
CA GLY A 10 11.10 -22.44 -35.18
C GLY A 10 10.20 -21.21 -35.24
N PHE A 11 9.04 -21.27 -34.59
CA PHE A 11 8.33 -20.06 -34.20
C PHE A 11 9.09 -19.46 -33.01
N VAL A 12 9.96 -18.49 -33.29
CA VAL A 12 10.38 -17.55 -32.25
C VAL A 12 9.19 -16.62 -32.04
N SER A 13 8.35 -16.91 -31.05
CA SER A 13 7.46 -15.89 -30.51
C SER A 13 8.37 -14.88 -29.82
N LEU A 14 8.79 -13.82 -30.53
CA LEU A 14 9.18 -12.59 -29.86
C LEU A 14 7.95 -12.17 -29.07
N GLY A 15 7.96 -12.43 -27.76
CA GLY A 15 6.96 -11.93 -26.84
C GLY A 15 7.09 -10.42 -26.81
N ALA A 16 6.42 -9.74 -27.75
CA ALA A 16 6.12 -8.34 -27.61
C ALA A 16 5.25 -8.23 -26.36
N SER A 17 5.86 -7.87 -25.23
CA SER A 17 5.10 -7.37 -24.09
C SER A 17 4.24 -6.23 -24.64
N ALA A 18 2.92 -6.36 -24.47
CA ALA A 18 2.00 -5.32 -24.90
C ALA A 18 2.40 -4.01 -24.21
N SER A 19 2.37 -2.89 -24.94
CA SER A 19 2.65 -1.59 -24.35
C SER A 19 1.72 -1.35 -23.13
N PRO A 20 2.23 -0.77 -22.03
CA PRO A 20 1.42 -0.52 -20.85
C PRO A 20 0.26 0.42 -21.20
N LEU A 21 -0.90 0.16 -20.58
CA LEU A 21 -2.10 0.98 -20.69
C LEU A 21 -1.88 2.31 -19.96
N GLN A 22 -2.12 3.42 -20.64
CA GLN A 22 -1.90 4.75 -20.07
C GLN A 22 -3.06 5.15 -19.15
N ILE A 23 -2.71 5.78 -18.04
CA ILE A 23 -3.65 6.41 -17.11
C ILE A 23 -3.38 7.92 -17.11
N GLU A 24 -4.41 8.68 -17.43
CA GLU A 24 -4.37 10.14 -17.57
C GLU A 24 -5.40 10.83 -16.66
N SER A 25 -6.31 10.10 -16.01
CA SER A 25 -7.29 10.70 -15.09
C SER A 25 -7.58 9.85 -13.85
N CYS A 26 -8.04 10.52 -12.79
CA CYS A 26 -8.49 9.85 -11.58
C CYS A 26 -9.67 8.90 -11.86
N GLU A 27 -10.58 9.30 -12.77
CA GLU A 27 -11.71 8.45 -13.16
C GLU A 27 -11.24 7.13 -13.77
N GLN A 28 -10.26 7.16 -14.69
CA GLN A 28 -9.68 5.94 -15.26
C GLN A 28 -9.03 5.06 -14.18
N LEU A 29 -8.24 5.67 -13.29
CA LEU A 29 -7.57 4.98 -12.18
C LEU A 29 -8.56 4.27 -11.26
N LEU A 30 -9.64 4.94 -10.86
CA LEU A 30 -10.64 4.36 -9.94
C LEU A 30 -11.57 3.34 -10.66
N ASN A 31 -11.63 3.39 -11.99
CA ASN A 31 -12.45 2.50 -12.81
C ASN A 31 -11.74 1.28 -13.38
N LEU A 32 -10.48 1.03 -13.01
CA LEU A 32 -9.79 -0.22 -13.36
C LEU A 32 -10.65 -1.45 -13.03
N ALA A 33 -10.54 -2.49 -13.86
CA ALA A 33 -11.28 -3.73 -13.65
C ALA A 33 -10.79 -4.47 -12.38
N ASP A 34 -11.71 -5.05 -11.62
CA ASP A 34 -11.33 -5.85 -10.45
C ASP A 34 -10.45 -7.04 -10.87
N LYS A 35 -9.35 -7.23 -10.13
CA LYS A 35 -8.32 -8.25 -10.38
C LYS A 35 -7.65 -8.14 -11.75
N THR A 36 -7.64 -6.95 -12.37
CA THR A 36 -6.87 -6.73 -13.59
C THR A 36 -5.40 -7.10 -13.37
N ASN A 37 -4.82 -7.76 -14.37
CA ASN A 37 -3.41 -8.14 -14.43
C ASN A 37 -2.66 -7.45 -15.57
N SER A 38 -3.23 -6.37 -16.10
CA SER A 38 -2.60 -5.56 -17.16
C SER A 38 -1.49 -4.67 -16.62
N ASP A 39 -0.58 -4.26 -17.49
CA ASP A 39 0.45 -3.27 -17.17
C ASP A 39 -0.12 -1.87 -17.38
N TYR A 40 0.06 -0.97 -16.41
CA TYR A 40 -0.39 0.40 -16.43
C TYR A 40 0.77 1.37 -16.21
N VAL A 41 0.69 2.54 -16.84
CA VAL A 41 1.67 3.62 -16.66
C VAL A 41 0.96 4.97 -16.54
N LEU A 42 1.37 5.80 -15.58
CA LEU A 42 0.95 7.20 -15.54
C LEU A 42 1.68 7.99 -16.62
N ILE A 43 0.96 8.85 -17.32
CA ILE A 43 1.55 9.75 -18.32
C ILE A 43 1.57 11.22 -17.89
N GLN A 44 0.98 11.50 -16.72
CA GLN A 44 0.95 12.81 -16.07
C GLN A 44 0.59 12.66 -14.59
N ASP A 45 0.75 13.73 -13.82
CA ASP A 45 0.20 13.82 -12.47
C ASP A 45 -1.33 13.68 -12.50
N ILE A 46 -1.87 12.94 -11.53
CA ILE A 46 -3.30 12.65 -11.40
C ILE A 46 -3.86 13.37 -10.17
N ASP A 47 -4.63 14.43 -10.39
CA ASP A 47 -5.39 15.08 -9.32
C ASP A 47 -6.76 14.38 -9.13
N CYS A 48 -6.97 13.83 -7.93
CA CYS A 48 -8.21 13.19 -7.50
C CYS A 48 -9.08 14.09 -6.61
N SER A 49 -8.85 15.41 -6.60
CA SER A 49 -9.70 16.35 -5.87
C SER A 49 -11.19 16.16 -6.20
N GLY A 50 -12.01 16.01 -5.17
CA GLY A 50 -13.46 15.78 -5.31
C GLY A 50 -13.88 14.33 -5.53
N PHE A 51 -12.94 13.40 -5.75
CA PHE A 51 -13.24 11.97 -5.83
C PHE A 51 -13.27 11.34 -4.43
N VAL A 52 -14.27 10.47 -4.21
CA VAL A 52 -14.38 9.64 -3.01
C VAL A 52 -14.39 8.17 -3.40
N HIS A 53 -13.35 7.45 -2.97
CA HIS A 53 -13.18 6.03 -3.24
C HIS A 53 -13.79 5.18 -2.11
N THR A 54 -14.89 4.48 -2.40
CA THR A 54 -15.67 3.72 -1.41
C THR A 54 -15.63 2.20 -1.60
N GLU A 55 -15.29 1.72 -2.80
CA GLU A 55 -15.26 0.30 -3.14
C GLU A 55 -13.92 -0.06 -3.82
N PRO A 56 -12.82 -0.19 -3.04
CA PRO A 56 -11.51 -0.55 -3.56
C PRO A 56 -11.46 -1.94 -4.19
N LYS A 57 -10.90 -2.00 -5.40
CA LYS A 57 -10.78 -3.23 -6.18
C LYS A 57 -9.42 -3.88 -5.98
N SER A 58 -9.36 -5.19 -6.21
CA SER A 58 -8.09 -5.90 -6.21
C SER A 58 -7.33 -5.63 -7.51
N PHE A 59 -6.01 -5.67 -7.44
CA PHE A 59 -5.07 -5.47 -8.54
C PHE A 59 -4.07 -6.63 -8.58
N ALA A 60 -3.62 -7.03 -9.77
CA ALA A 60 -2.68 -8.13 -9.95
C ALA A 60 -1.71 -7.90 -11.13
N GLY A 61 -1.63 -6.66 -11.63
CA GLY A 61 -0.79 -6.26 -12.76
C GLY A 61 0.45 -5.50 -12.31
N ASN A 62 1.10 -4.80 -13.25
CA ASN A 62 2.16 -3.85 -12.92
C ASN A 62 1.65 -2.41 -13.06
N PHE A 63 2.07 -1.53 -12.17
CA PHE A 63 1.70 -0.12 -12.16
C PHE A 63 2.96 0.74 -12.03
N ASP A 64 3.35 1.40 -13.12
CA ASP A 64 4.46 2.34 -13.13
C ASP A 64 3.91 3.78 -12.99
N GLY A 65 4.20 4.42 -11.87
CA GLY A 65 3.88 5.82 -11.67
C GLY A 65 4.72 6.75 -12.57
N ASN A 66 5.80 6.26 -13.18
CA ASN A 66 6.67 7.01 -14.07
C ASN A 66 7.11 8.36 -13.47
N ASP A 67 7.39 8.34 -12.17
CA ASP A 67 7.75 9.46 -11.30
C ASP A 67 6.67 10.55 -11.13
N TYR A 68 5.45 10.31 -11.62
CA TYR A 68 4.29 11.18 -11.40
C TYR A 68 3.61 10.93 -10.05
N ALA A 69 2.78 11.90 -9.65
CA ALA A 69 2.00 11.86 -8.43
C ALA A 69 0.54 11.47 -8.68
N ILE A 70 -0.08 10.83 -7.68
CA ILE A 70 -1.54 10.79 -7.51
C ILE A 70 -1.85 11.58 -6.23
N SER A 71 -2.70 12.61 -6.35
CA SER A 71 -2.95 13.56 -5.26
C SER A 71 -4.41 13.69 -4.85
N ASN A 72 -4.65 14.10 -3.61
CA ASN A 72 -5.95 14.62 -3.13
C ASN A 72 -7.11 13.61 -3.13
N LEU A 73 -6.83 12.30 -3.09
CA LEU A 73 -7.88 11.28 -3.05
C LEU A 73 -8.45 11.12 -1.63
N THR A 74 -9.77 11.10 -1.52
CA THR A 74 -10.45 10.66 -0.30
C THR A 74 -10.83 9.18 -0.41
N ILE A 75 -10.47 8.36 0.57
CA ILE A 75 -10.84 6.94 0.66
C ILE A 75 -11.77 6.75 1.86
N SER A 76 -13.02 6.35 1.60
CA SER A 76 -14.09 6.22 2.60
C SER A 76 -14.72 4.82 2.59
N ALA A 77 -13.89 3.79 2.39
CA ALA A 77 -14.29 2.40 2.45
C ALA A 77 -14.32 1.89 3.91
N THR A 78 -15.35 1.12 4.26
CA THR A 78 -15.67 0.78 5.67
C THR A 78 -15.56 -0.70 6.00
N LYS A 79 -15.21 -1.54 5.01
CA LYS A 79 -15.18 -3.00 5.12
C LYS A 79 -14.01 -3.57 4.32
N GLY A 80 -13.55 -4.76 4.70
CA GLY A 80 -12.51 -5.48 3.96
C GLY A 80 -11.15 -4.80 4.04
N ASP A 81 -10.34 -4.96 3.01
CA ASP A 81 -9.01 -4.37 2.91
C ASP A 81 -9.14 -3.01 2.19
N VAL A 82 -8.58 -1.95 2.78
CA VAL A 82 -8.83 -0.56 2.39
C VAL A 82 -7.54 0.12 1.91
N GLY A 83 -7.62 0.75 0.73
CA GLY A 83 -6.59 1.59 0.11
C GLY A 83 -7.03 2.02 -1.29
N LEU A 84 -6.13 2.58 -2.10
CA LEU A 84 -6.38 2.80 -3.54
C LEU A 84 -6.73 1.47 -4.22
N PHE A 85 -6.04 0.41 -3.84
CA PHE A 85 -6.41 -0.96 -4.12
C PHE A 85 -6.86 -1.62 -2.82
N SER A 86 -7.87 -2.49 -2.86
CA SER A 86 -8.17 -3.32 -1.67
C SER A 86 -7.01 -4.27 -1.42
N ARG A 87 -6.57 -4.95 -2.49
CA ARG A 87 -5.46 -5.89 -2.47
C ARG A 87 -4.60 -5.75 -3.70
N ILE A 88 -3.30 -5.93 -3.53
CA ILE A 88 -2.36 -6.18 -4.61
C ILE A 88 -1.96 -7.65 -4.52
N ASN A 89 -2.22 -8.44 -5.55
CA ASN A 89 -1.90 -9.86 -5.61
C ASN A 89 -0.80 -10.07 -6.65
N ALA A 90 0.46 -10.14 -6.20
CA ALA A 90 1.65 -10.08 -7.04
C ALA A 90 1.74 -8.78 -7.86
N GLY A 91 2.69 -8.75 -8.81
CA GLY A 91 2.99 -7.58 -9.63
C GLY A 91 3.95 -6.59 -8.97
N GLU A 92 4.25 -5.52 -9.70
CA GLU A 92 5.14 -4.43 -9.28
C GLU A 92 4.38 -3.09 -9.30
N ILE A 93 4.44 -2.34 -8.19
CA ILE A 93 4.04 -0.93 -8.17
C ILE A 93 5.29 -0.10 -7.91
N LYS A 94 5.58 0.87 -8.78
CA LYS A 94 6.82 1.64 -8.68
C LYS A 94 6.72 3.10 -9.11
N ASN A 95 7.75 3.86 -8.75
CA ASN A 95 8.02 5.22 -9.24
C ASN A 95 6.83 6.15 -9.07
N LEU A 96 6.27 6.20 -7.86
CA LEU A 96 4.99 6.84 -7.60
C LEU A 96 5.06 7.72 -6.36
N THR A 97 4.52 8.93 -6.48
CA THR A 97 4.22 9.77 -5.31
C THR A 97 2.72 9.70 -4.99
N ILE A 98 2.36 9.39 -3.75
CA ILE A 98 1.00 9.48 -3.22
C ILE A 98 0.98 10.68 -2.28
N SER A 99 0.21 11.69 -2.67
CA SER A 99 0.20 12.98 -1.98
C SER A 99 -1.19 13.34 -1.47
N ASN A 100 -1.30 13.80 -0.24
CA ASN A 100 -2.56 14.27 0.33
C ASN A 100 -3.73 13.26 0.22
N PHE A 101 -3.45 11.98 0.46
CA PHE A 101 -4.51 10.99 0.59
C PHE A 101 -5.17 11.10 1.96
N GLN A 102 -6.50 11.08 1.99
CA GLN A 102 -7.30 11.16 3.21
C GLN A 102 -8.12 9.88 3.37
N ILE A 103 -7.69 9.00 4.27
CA ILE A 103 -8.32 7.68 4.48
C ILE A 103 -9.11 7.71 5.79
N ASN A 104 -10.39 7.30 5.71
CA ASN A 104 -11.29 7.24 6.86
C ASN A 104 -12.22 6.03 6.78
N THR A 105 -12.15 5.11 7.75
CA THR A 105 -13.03 3.92 7.79
C THR A 105 -14.31 4.12 8.61
N GLN A 106 -14.61 5.36 9.00
CA GLN A 106 -15.83 5.79 9.70
C GLN A 106 -16.10 5.01 11.00
N ASP A 107 -15.03 4.72 11.76
CA ASP A 107 -15.09 3.88 12.96
C ASP A 107 -15.69 2.48 12.72
N LYS A 108 -15.63 1.99 11.46
CA LYS A 108 -16.00 0.63 11.09
C LYS A 108 -14.75 -0.25 11.00
N LYS A 109 -14.91 -1.50 11.42
CA LYS A 109 -13.87 -2.55 11.40
C LYS A 109 -13.55 -3.00 9.98
N ALA A 110 -12.72 -2.21 9.30
CA ALA A 110 -11.94 -2.70 8.18
C ALA A 110 -10.96 -3.78 8.67
N LYS A 111 -10.52 -4.63 7.75
CA LYS A 111 -9.59 -5.73 8.05
C LYS A 111 -8.16 -5.21 8.07
N THR A 112 -7.74 -4.54 7.00
CA THR A 112 -6.43 -3.91 6.85
C THR A 112 -6.58 -2.57 6.17
N VAL A 113 -5.70 -1.60 6.47
CA VAL A 113 -5.80 -0.24 5.94
C VAL A 113 -4.42 0.30 5.57
N GLY A 114 -4.29 0.85 4.36
CA GLY A 114 -3.17 1.68 3.92
C GLY A 114 -3.53 2.57 2.74
N ALA A 115 -2.72 3.58 2.42
CA ALA A 115 -3.04 4.52 1.35
C ALA A 115 -3.00 3.85 -0.03
N LEU A 116 -1.97 3.04 -0.29
CA LEU A 116 -1.83 2.32 -1.56
C LEU A 116 -2.67 1.05 -1.57
N ALA A 117 -2.55 0.22 -0.53
CA ALA A 117 -3.38 -0.99 -0.40
C ALA A 117 -3.65 -1.40 1.03
N GLY A 118 -4.78 -2.09 1.26
CA GLY A 118 -5.01 -2.76 2.54
C GLY A 118 -4.05 -3.94 2.71
N LEU A 119 -4.00 -4.83 1.70
CA LEU A 119 -3.17 -6.03 1.70
C LEU A 119 -2.28 -6.09 0.46
N LEU A 120 -0.98 -6.27 0.67
CA LEU A 120 -0.02 -6.70 -0.34
C LEU A 120 0.23 -8.20 -0.17
N ASN A 121 -0.14 -9.00 -1.17
CA ASN A 121 -0.04 -10.45 -1.16
C ASN A 121 0.83 -10.92 -2.33
N GLY A 122 2.14 -11.06 -2.07
CA GLY A 122 3.14 -11.17 -3.12
C GLY A 122 3.45 -9.84 -3.80
N GLY A 123 4.50 -9.83 -4.64
CA GLY A 123 4.87 -8.67 -5.44
C GLY A 123 5.85 -7.71 -4.75
N ILE A 124 6.07 -6.57 -5.40
CA ILE A 124 7.04 -5.55 -4.98
C ILE A 124 6.39 -4.17 -5.05
N ILE A 125 6.54 -3.39 -3.98
CA ILE A 125 6.33 -1.94 -4.02
C ILE A 125 7.70 -1.29 -3.89
N GLN A 126 8.11 -0.51 -4.88
CA GLN A 126 9.43 0.12 -4.87
C GLN A 126 9.44 1.58 -5.31
N ASN A 127 10.34 2.39 -4.77
CA ASN A 127 10.48 3.81 -5.15
C ASN A 127 9.12 4.54 -5.05
N VAL A 128 8.52 4.46 -3.87
CA VAL A 128 7.22 5.08 -3.58
C VAL A 128 7.36 6.05 -2.42
N THR A 129 6.82 7.26 -2.61
CA THR A 129 6.74 8.29 -1.58
C THR A 129 5.30 8.50 -1.15
N ILE A 130 5.02 8.44 0.15
CA ILE A 130 3.78 8.94 0.76
C ILE A 130 4.09 10.29 1.41
N THR A 131 3.35 11.34 1.05
CA THR A 131 3.48 12.67 1.67
C THR A 131 2.13 13.31 1.97
N GLU A 132 2.07 14.18 2.97
CA GLU A 132 0.89 14.99 3.32
C GLU A 132 -0.39 14.16 3.57
N SER A 133 -0.25 12.87 3.85
CA SER A 133 -1.36 11.91 3.85
C SER A 133 -1.78 11.57 5.26
N SER A 134 -3.07 11.27 5.45
CA SER A 134 -3.59 10.90 6.75
C SER A 134 -4.50 9.68 6.72
N ILE A 135 -4.36 8.83 7.74
CA ILE A 135 -5.33 7.80 8.10
C ILE A 135 -5.98 8.25 9.41
N SER A 136 -7.30 8.43 9.41
CA SER A 136 -8.08 8.84 10.59
C SER A 136 -9.29 7.93 10.80
N ASN A 137 -9.78 7.84 12.05
CA ASN A 137 -10.95 7.05 12.43
C ASN A 137 -10.94 5.61 11.86
N ALA A 138 -9.74 5.06 11.70
CA ALA A 138 -9.54 3.75 11.11
C ALA A 138 -9.60 2.68 12.20
N LEU A 139 -10.41 1.64 11.99
CA LEU A 139 -10.34 0.38 12.75
C LEU A 139 -9.86 -0.70 11.80
N GLY A 140 -8.60 -1.09 11.91
CA GLY A 140 -8.01 -2.17 11.12
C GLY A 140 -7.86 -3.39 12.01
N ASP A 141 -8.85 -4.28 12.05
CA ASP A 141 -8.89 -5.45 12.95
C ASP A 141 -7.57 -6.22 12.94
N TRP A 142 -6.85 -6.23 11.83
CA TRP A 142 -5.56 -6.91 11.72
C TRP A 142 -4.36 -5.97 11.71
N ALA A 143 -4.35 -4.99 10.81
CA ALA A 143 -3.16 -4.17 10.59
C ALA A 143 -3.44 -2.84 9.89
N ILE A 144 -2.70 -1.79 10.26
CA ILE A 144 -2.75 -0.46 9.62
C ILE A 144 -1.32 0.03 9.39
N GLY A 145 -1.06 0.58 8.21
CA GLY A 145 0.12 1.43 7.97
C GLY A 145 -0.10 2.42 6.83
N LEU A 146 0.69 3.50 6.75
CA LEU A 146 0.39 4.57 5.78
C LEU A 146 0.54 4.11 4.33
N LEU A 147 1.45 3.18 4.02
CA LEU A 147 1.60 2.63 2.67
C LEU A 147 0.69 1.42 2.47
N VAL A 148 0.91 0.35 3.25
CA VAL A 148 0.13 -0.88 3.20
C VAL A 148 -0.26 -1.38 4.58
N GLY A 149 -1.50 -1.84 4.76
CA GLY A 149 -1.93 -2.40 6.04
C GLY A 149 -1.13 -3.63 6.46
N ARG A 150 -1.08 -4.64 5.58
CA ARG A 150 -0.37 -5.92 5.78
C ARG A 150 0.37 -6.32 4.51
N ALA A 151 1.54 -6.92 4.64
CA ALA A 151 2.29 -7.53 3.55
C ALA A 151 2.62 -9.00 3.83
N ASP A 152 2.32 -9.86 2.85
CA ASP A 152 2.51 -11.32 2.88
C ASP A 152 3.40 -11.72 1.71
N ASN A 153 4.53 -12.40 1.97
CA ASN A 153 5.46 -12.87 0.92
C ASN A 153 5.82 -11.81 -0.14
N ALA A 154 5.97 -10.55 0.28
CA ALA A 154 6.14 -9.40 -0.61
C ALA A 154 7.34 -8.53 -0.20
N MET A 155 7.77 -7.61 -1.07
CA MET A 155 8.90 -6.72 -0.78
C MET A 155 8.48 -5.25 -0.81
N LEU A 156 8.88 -4.52 0.23
CA LEU A 156 8.85 -3.06 0.28
C LEU A 156 10.28 -2.53 0.10
N LYS A 157 10.52 -1.70 -0.89
CA LYS A 157 11.87 -1.23 -1.20
C LYS A 157 11.90 0.26 -1.51
N ASP A 158 12.89 1.00 -1.03
CA ASP A 158 13.07 2.42 -1.39
C ASP A 158 11.78 3.23 -1.11
N ILE A 159 11.28 3.12 0.11
CA ILE A 159 10.02 3.74 0.53
C ILE A 159 10.31 4.95 1.40
N THR A 160 9.68 6.07 1.07
CA THR A 160 9.70 7.27 1.91
C THR A 160 8.28 7.58 2.39
N VAL A 161 8.11 7.81 3.68
CA VAL A 161 6.85 8.33 4.26
C VAL A 161 7.18 9.60 5.02
N GLN A 162 6.55 10.71 4.64
CA GLN A 162 6.83 12.00 5.25
C GLN A 162 5.61 12.89 5.46
N HIS A 163 5.68 13.82 6.41
CA HIS A 163 4.65 14.83 6.67
C HIS A 163 3.24 14.22 6.76
N SER A 164 3.12 13.08 7.43
CA SER A 164 1.93 12.23 7.37
C SER A 164 1.49 11.79 8.76
N SER A 165 0.23 11.41 8.92
CA SER A 165 -0.30 11.03 10.22
C SER A 165 -1.20 9.80 10.18
N LEU A 166 -1.13 8.99 11.23
CA LEU A 166 -1.96 7.82 11.43
C LEU A 166 -2.62 7.90 12.80
N SER A 167 -3.94 8.02 12.85
CA SER A 167 -4.73 7.97 14.07
C SER A 167 -5.71 6.80 14.04
N THR A 168 -5.60 5.88 14.99
CA THR A 168 -6.45 4.68 15.09
C THR A 168 -6.89 4.38 16.52
N SER A 169 -7.88 3.48 16.67
CA SER A 169 -8.30 2.92 17.95
C SER A 169 -7.90 1.43 18.10
N THR A 170 -8.47 0.71 19.05
CA THR A 170 -7.78 -0.41 19.73
C THR A 170 -8.32 -1.78 19.45
N ASP A 171 -9.28 -1.81 18.54
CA ASP A 171 -9.48 -2.98 17.73
C ASP A 171 -8.32 -3.18 16.73
N SER A 172 -7.44 -2.18 16.53
CA SER A 172 -6.32 -2.28 15.59
C SER A 172 -5.09 -2.98 16.18
N ARG A 173 -4.91 -4.26 15.86
CA ARG A 173 -3.89 -5.11 16.51
C ARG A 173 -2.44 -4.72 16.20
N LYS A 174 -2.17 -4.21 15.00
CA LYS A 174 -0.80 -3.96 14.51
C LYS A 174 -0.75 -2.66 13.73
N VAL A 175 0.10 -1.73 14.16
CA VAL A 175 0.13 -0.36 13.62
C VAL A 175 1.58 0.03 13.36
N GLY A 176 1.89 0.45 12.13
CA GLY A 176 3.21 0.93 11.76
C GLY A 176 3.14 2.14 10.83
N GLY A 177 4.19 2.97 10.81
CA GLY A 177 4.24 4.13 9.92
C GLY A 177 4.21 3.74 8.44
N VAL A 178 4.80 2.61 8.05
CA VAL A 178 4.77 2.10 6.67
C VAL A 178 3.79 0.94 6.53
N SER A 179 3.94 -0.08 7.41
CA SER A 179 3.03 -1.22 7.43
C SER A 179 2.72 -1.70 8.84
N GLY A 180 1.50 -2.15 9.07
CA GLY A 180 1.12 -2.75 10.34
C GLY A 180 1.75 -4.11 10.54
N TRP A 181 1.79 -4.96 9.50
CA TRP A 181 2.24 -6.36 9.64
C TRP A 181 3.01 -6.86 8.42
N LEU A 182 4.25 -7.28 8.65
CA LEU A 182 5.04 -8.07 7.69
C LEU A 182 5.06 -9.54 8.14
N ILE A 183 4.62 -10.46 7.27
CA ILE A 183 4.50 -11.88 7.58
C ILE A 183 4.82 -12.76 6.36
N GLU A 184 5.00 -14.06 6.58
CA GLU A 184 5.19 -15.07 5.54
C GLU A 184 6.36 -14.72 4.60
N GLY A 185 7.47 -14.23 5.17
CA GLY A 185 8.67 -13.86 4.43
C GLY A 185 8.65 -12.47 3.79
N ALA A 186 7.64 -11.64 4.04
CA ALA A 186 7.56 -10.30 3.47
C ALA A 186 8.67 -9.36 4.00
N GLY A 187 9.57 -8.89 3.14
CA GLY A 187 10.77 -8.12 3.51
C GLY A 187 10.66 -6.62 3.28
N ALA A 188 11.60 -5.89 3.89
CA ALA A 188 11.74 -4.45 3.67
C ALA A 188 13.21 -4.01 3.57
N ASN A 189 13.48 -3.09 2.65
CA ASN A 189 14.80 -2.53 2.41
C ASN A 189 14.72 -1.03 2.11
N ASN A 190 15.61 -0.24 2.71
CA ASN A 190 15.71 1.21 2.49
C ASN A 190 14.37 1.94 2.72
N ILE A 191 13.95 1.95 3.98
CA ILE A 191 12.69 2.56 4.41
C ILE A 191 13.02 3.79 5.25
N LYS A 192 12.46 4.94 4.84
CA LYS A 192 12.68 6.23 5.48
C LYS A 192 11.36 6.81 5.96
N ILE A 193 11.33 7.21 7.22
CA ILE A 193 10.18 7.90 7.82
C ILE A 193 10.66 9.23 8.38
N ASN A 194 10.02 10.32 7.98
CA ASN A 194 10.35 11.67 8.42
C ASN A 194 9.10 12.49 8.76
N ASP A 195 9.01 13.11 9.93
CA ASP A 195 7.82 13.88 10.31
C ASP A 195 6.51 13.08 10.18
N VAL A 196 6.48 11.90 10.81
CA VAL A 196 5.29 11.07 10.89
C VAL A 196 4.77 10.96 12.32
N GLN A 197 3.48 11.21 12.48
CA GLN A 197 2.79 11.14 13.78
C GLN A 197 1.84 9.95 13.83
N ILE A 198 2.11 8.99 14.72
CA ILE A 198 1.25 7.83 14.97
C ILE A 198 0.55 8.02 16.32
N THR A 199 -0.77 8.09 16.31
CA THR A 199 -1.62 8.18 17.50
C THR A 199 -2.51 6.95 17.63
N VAL A 200 -2.42 6.26 18.77
CA VAL A 200 -3.29 5.12 19.11
C VAL A 200 -4.14 5.47 20.33
N LYS A 201 -5.47 5.40 20.19
CA LYS A 201 -6.45 5.82 21.21
C LYS A 201 -7.14 4.61 21.85
N ASN A 202 -7.24 4.57 23.20
CA ASN A 202 -8.04 3.62 24.03
C ASN A 202 -7.47 2.19 24.24
N SER A 203 -6.15 2.00 24.32
CA SER A 203 -5.49 0.71 23.99
C SER A 203 -5.35 -0.30 25.11
N ARG A 204 -5.51 -1.59 24.76
CA ARG A 204 -5.13 -2.73 25.62
C ARG A 204 -3.96 -3.54 25.05
N PHE A 205 -4.03 -4.02 23.80
CA PHE A 205 -3.00 -4.90 23.23
C PHE A 205 -2.75 -4.63 21.74
N ASN A 206 -1.86 -3.68 21.45
CA ASN A 206 -1.45 -3.36 20.08
C ASN A 206 0.07 -3.45 19.95
N TYR A 207 0.55 -4.02 18.86
CA TYR A 207 1.93 -3.88 18.42
C TYR A 207 2.04 -2.59 17.62
N VAL A 208 2.74 -1.59 18.16
CA VAL A 208 2.87 -0.27 17.54
C VAL A 208 4.34 0.03 17.36
N GLY A 209 4.79 0.24 16.13
CA GLY A 209 6.17 0.60 15.84
C GLY A 209 6.23 1.80 14.91
N GLY A 210 7.35 2.53 14.95
CA GLY A 210 7.53 3.73 14.12
C GLY A 210 7.46 3.41 12.63
N ILE A 211 8.09 2.30 12.19
CA ILE A 211 8.02 1.83 10.80
C ILE A 211 7.04 0.68 10.63
N PHE A 212 7.23 -0.41 11.39
CA PHE A 212 6.41 -1.62 11.32
C PHE A 212 5.76 -1.93 12.65
N GLY A 213 4.48 -2.33 12.65
CA GLY A 213 3.80 -2.76 13.87
C GLY A 213 4.30 -4.12 14.36
N ASN A 214 4.28 -5.12 13.50
CA ASN A 214 4.82 -6.45 13.78
C ASN A 214 5.54 -7.01 12.55
N VAL A 215 6.60 -7.77 12.81
CA VAL A 215 7.47 -8.34 11.78
C VAL A 215 7.69 -9.81 12.15
N HIS A 216 7.36 -10.73 11.24
CA HIS A 216 7.50 -12.17 11.48
C HIS A 216 8.38 -12.82 10.41
N LYS A 217 9.49 -13.42 10.85
CA LYS A 217 10.40 -14.27 10.05
C LYS A 217 10.78 -13.64 8.70
N THR A 218 11.36 -12.44 8.72
CA THR A 218 11.65 -11.71 7.47
C THR A 218 12.90 -10.84 7.56
N PRO A 219 13.65 -10.65 6.45
CA PRO A 219 14.78 -9.72 6.39
C PRO A 219 14.33 -8.26 6.42
N LEU A 220 14.98 -7.48 7.28
CA LEU A 220 14.91 -6.03 7.33
C LEU A 220 16.31 -5.43 7.18
N THR A 221 16.46 -4.42 6.35
CA THR A 221 17.74 -3.74 6.15
C THR A 221 17.55 -2.26 5.86
N LEU A 222 18.45 -1.40 6.35
CA LEU A 222 18.44 0.06 6.11
C LEU A 222 17.10 0.72 6.47
N LEU A 223 16.86 0.89 7.77
CA LEU A 223 15.66 1.51 8.32
C LEU A 223 16.03 2.83 9.01
N GLU A 224 15.37 3.91 8.64
CA GLU A 224 15.63 5.25 9.16
C GLU A 224 14.33 5.92 9.63
N ILE A 225 14.39 6.53 10.83
CA ILE A 225 13.31 7.34 11.39
C ILE A 225 13.90 8.65 11.87
N ALA A 226 13.40 9.77 11.35
CA ALA A 226 13.73 11.12 11.77
C ALA A 226 12.45 11.90 12.11
N ASP A 227 12.56 12.83 13.07
CA ASP A 227 11.50 13.80 13.42
C ASP A 227 10.08 13.24 13.62
N SER A 228 9.98 11.97 14.02
CA SER A 228 8.71 11.23 14.07
C SER A 228 8.35 10.85 15.50
N SER A 229 7.05 10.69 15.76
CA SER A 229 6.56 10.37 17.09
C SER A 229 5.48 9.27 17.09
N VAL A 230 5.50 8.46 18.14
CA VAL A 230 4.45 7.48 18.45
C VAL A 230 3.85 7.85 19.79
N LYS A 231 2.57 8.22 19.79
CA LYS A 231 1.82 8.58 20.99
C LYS A 231 0.71 7.57 21.25
N ARG A 232 0.64 7.08 22.49
CA ARG A 232 -0.56 6.41 23.02
C ARG A 232 -1.35 7.41 23.86
N ASN A 233 -2.65 7.49 23.62
CA ASN A 233 -3.54 8.35 24.38
C ASN A 233 -4.64 7.51 25.02
N ASP A 234 -4.49 7.23 26.31
CA ASP A 234 -5.43 6.44 27.11
C ASP A 234 -6.54 7.32 27.68
N LEU A 235 -7.17 8.14 26.83
CA LEU A 235 -8.31 8.96 27.26
C LEU A 235 -9.48 8.05 27.66
N GLY A 236 -9.67 7.82 28.95
CA GLY A 236 -10.95 7.39 29.51
C GLY A 236 -11.10 5.92 29.88
N LYS A 237 -10.07 5.28 30.43
CA LYS A 237 -10.29 4.17 31.38
C LYS A 237 -9.61 4.48 32.70
N SER A 238 -10.36 5.12 33.59
CA SER A 238 -10.22 4.86 35.02
C SER A 238 -10.39 3.35 35.21
N GLY A 239 -9.29 2.64 35.48
CA GLY A 239 -9.38 1.31 36.10
C GLY A 239 -9.24 1.43 37.61
N PRO A 240 -9.40 0.32 38.35
CA PRO A 240 -10.25 -0.84 38.07
C PRO A 240 -11.73 -0.62 38.43
#